data_AF-A0A5N8HH43-F1
#
_entry.id   AF-A0A5N8HH43-F1
#
_cell.length_a   1.000
_cell.length_b   1.000
_cell.length_c   1.000
_cell.angle_alpha   90.00
_cell.angle_beta   90.00
_cell.angle_gamma   90.00
#
_symmetry.space_group_name_H-M   'P 1'
#
loop_
_entity.id
_entity.type
_entity.pdbx_description
1 polymer ?
#
loop_
_entity_poly.entity_id
_entity_poly.type
_entity_poly.pdbx_seq_one_letter_code
_entity_poly.pdbx_strand_id
1 'polypeptide(L)'
;MNFPLIANIVVFVVLLFALAQTRHKQWSLAKKVLVGLVMGVVFGLALHTIYGSDSQVLKDSVQWFNIVGNGYVQLLQMIVMPLVFASILSAVARLHNASQLGKISFLTIGTLLFTTLIAALIGVLVTNLFGLTAEGLVQGGAETARLNAIESNYVGKVSDLSVPQLVLSFIPKNPFADLTGANPTSIISVVIFAAFLGVAALKLLKDDAPKGERVLTAIDTLQSWVMKLVRLVMQ
;
A
#
# COMPACT_ATOMS: atom_id res chain seq x y z
N MET A 1 9.98 0.16 -35.51
CA MET A 1 9.87 1.00 -34.29
C MET A 1 9.96 2.46 -34.70
N ASN A 2 9.03 3.29 -34.23
CA ASN A 2 9.02 4.73 -34.55
C ASN A 2 10.21 5.42 -33.88
N PHE A 3 10.98 6.20 -34.64
CA PHE A 3 12.12 7.00 -34.12
C PHE A 3 11.81 7.77 -32.82
N PRO A 4 10.67 8.49 -32.68
CA PRO A 4 10.36 9.22 -31.45
C PRO A 4 10.10 8.31 -30.23
N LEU A 5 9.60 7.09 -30.43
CA LEU A 5 9.45 6.10 -29.34
C LEU A 5 10.82 5.70 -28.78
N ILE A 6 11.76 5.39 -29.67
CA ILE A 6 13.14 5.02 -29.28
C ILE A 6 13.80 6.17 -28.54
N ALA A 7 13.67 7.40 -29.04
CA ALA A 7 14.21 8.59 -28.38
C ALA A 7 13.66 8.75 -26.95
N ASN A 8 12.34 8.61 -26.76
CA ASN A 8 11.71 8.71 -25.44
C ASN A 8 12.23 7.63 -24.47
N ILE A 9 12.37 6.39 -24.93
CA ILE A 9 12.91 5.28 -24.12
C ILE A 9 14.37 5.54 -23.75
N VAL A 10 15.20 6.00 -24.70
CA VAL A 10 16.61 6.32 -24.44
C VAL A 10 16.73 7.43 -23.40
N VAL A 11 15.96 8.52 -23.53
CA VAL A 11 15.96 9.61 -22.54
C VAL A 11 15.55 9.09 -21.16
N PHE A 12 14.51 8.25 -21.09
CA PHE A 12 14.08 7.64 -19.83
C PHE A 12 15.17 6.75 -19.20
N VAL A 13 15.84 5.91 -19.99
CA VAL A 13 16.95 5.08 -19.51
C VAL A 13 18.12 5.93 -19.03
N VAL A 14 18.45 7.03 -19.73
CA VAL A 14 19.48 7.98 -19.32
C VAL A 14 19.10 8.65 -17.99
N LEU A 15 17.84 9.05 -17.81
CA LEU A 15 17.35 9.62 -16.55
C LEU A 15 17.43 8.62 -15.41
N LEU A 16 17.07 7.35 -15.65
CA LEU A 16 17.21 6.28 -14.66
C LEU A 16 18.68 6.02 -14.31
N PHE A 17 19.58 6.06 -15.30
CA PHE A 17 21.00 5.90 -15.05
C PHE A 17 21.58 7.08 -14.25
N ALA A 18 21.18 8.31 -14.58
CA ALA A 18 21.56 9.49 -13.82
C ALA A 18 21.08 9.40 -12.36
N LEU A 19 19.83 8.95 -12.13
CA LEU A 19 19.30 8.67 -10.80
C LEU A 19 20.07 7.54 -10.11
N ALA A 20 20.39 6.46 -10.81
CA ALA A 20 21.16 5.35 -10.28
C ALA A 20 22.57 5.78 -9.88
N GLN A 21 23.19 6.72 -10.60
CA GLN A 21 24.51 7.24 -10.26
C GLN A 21 24.49 8.06 -8.95
N THR A 22 23.35 8.66 -8.59
CA THR A 22 23.17 9.27 -7.26
C THR A 22 23.21 8.25 -6.11
N ARG A 23 23.16 6.94 -6.40
CA ARG A 23 23.36 5.86 -5.41
C ARG A 23 24.76 5.87 -4.80
N HIS A 24 25.78 6.27 -5.55
CA HIS A 24 27.18 6.36 -5.08
C HIS A 24 27.43 7.58 -4.18
N LYS A 25 26.50 8.52 -4.12
CA LYS A 25 26.55 9.68 -3.21
C LYS A 25 25.85 9.29 -1.91
N GLN A 26 26.40 9.69 -0.75
CA GLN A 26 25.83 9.41 0.59
C GLN A 26 24.54 10.20 0.89
N TRP A 27 23.63 10.33 -0.07
CA TRP A 27 22.36 11.00 0.11
C TRP A 27 21.37 10.13 0.86
N SER A 28 20.57 10.75 1.74
CA SER A 28 19.44 10.08 2.39
C SER A 28 18.39 9.64 1.38
N LEU A 29 17.67 8.56 1.69
CA LEU A 29 16.61 8.01 0.83
C LEU A 29 15.56 9.06 0.47
N ALA A 30 15.15 9.88 1.44
CA ALA A 30 14.18 10.96 1.22
C ALA A 30 14.64 11.95 0.13
N LYS A 31 15.91 12.33 0.10
CA LYS A 31 16.45 13.22 -0.94
C LYS A 31 16.44 12.55 -2.31
N LYS A 32 16.77 11.25 -2.38
CA LYS A 32 16.73 10.48 -3.63
C LYS A 32 15.31 10.40 -4.19
N VAL A 33 14.33 10.09 -3.34
CA VAL A 33 12.91 10.03 -3.71
C VAL A 33 12.41 11.40 -4.18
N LEU A 34 12.76 12.48 -3.47
CA LEU A 34 12.36 13.84 -3.86
C LEU A 34 12.92 14.23 -5.24
N VAL A 35 14.21 13.97 -5.50
CA VAL A 35 14.84 14.26 -6.79
C VAL A 35 14.23 13.41 -7.90
N GLY A 36 13.95 12.13 -7.64
CA GLY A 36 13.25 11.25 -8.58
C GLY A 36 11.84 11.74 -8.90
N LEU A 37 11.09 12.21 -7.90
CA LEU A 37 9.76 12.79 -8.07
C LEU A 37 9.82 14.04 -8.95
N VAL A 38 10.71 14.99 -8.63
CA VAL A 38 10.84 16.24 -9.40
C VAL A 38 11.25 15.95 -10.84
N MET A 39 12.25 15.10 -11.07
CA MET A 39 12.65 14.73 -12.44
C MET A 39 11.55 13.99 -13.19
N GLY A 40 10.81 13.10 -12.53
CA GLY A 40 9.68 12.38 -13.12
C GLY A 40 8.55 13.32 -13.54
N VAL A 41 8.19 14.28 -12.69
CA VAL A 41 7.18 15.31 -13.00
C VAL A 41 7.62 16.18 -14.17
N VAL A 42 8.85 16.68 -14.16
CA VAL A 42 9.39 17.51 -15.26
C VAL A 42 9.41 16.72 -16.57
N PHE A 43 9.86 15.47 -16.55
CA PHE A 43 9.89 14.61 -17.73
C PHE A 43 8.47 14.31 -18.27
N GLY A 44 7.53 13.98 -17.38
CA GLY A 44 6.13 13.73 -17.75
C GLY A 44 5.46 14.97 -18.36
N LEU A 45 5.68 16.15 -17.78
CA LEU A 45 5.17 17.41 -18.32
C LEU A 45 5.80 17.74 -19.69
N ALA A 46 7.11 17.54 -19.86
CA ALA A 46 7.78 17.76 -21.14
C ALA A 46 7.23 16.82 -22.23
N LEU A 47 7.00 15.55 -21.93
CA LEU A 47 6.37 14.63 -22.88
C LEU A 47 4.94 15.04 -23.24
N HIS A 48 4.17 15.52 -22.24
CA HIS A 48 2.81 16.00 -22.47
C HIS A 48 2.77 17.24 -23.38
N THR A 49 3.68 18.20 -23.19
CA THR A 49 3.73 19.43 -24.01
C THR A 49 4.24 19.17 -25.43
N ILE A 50 5.13 18.20 -25.63
CA ILE A 50 5.69 17.88 -26.96
C ILE A 50 4.70 17.07 -27.83
N TYR A 51 4.05 16.06 -27.25
CA TYR A 51 3.25 15.10 -28.01
C TYR A 51 1.73 15.29 -27.90
N GLY A 52 1.25 16.01 -26.88
CA GLY A 52 -0.18 16.08 -26.54
C GLY A 52 -0.72 14.77 -25.94
N SER A 53 -1.93 14.81 -25.36
CA SER A 53 -2.54 13.70 -24.62
C SER A 53 -2.91 12.48 -25.47
N ASP A 54 -3.15 12.64 -26.78
CA ASP A 54 -3.73 11.57 -27.61
C ASP A 54 -2.74 10.87 -28.54
N SER A 55 -1.46 11.23 -28.48
CA SER A 55 -0.42 10.64 -29.34
C SER A 55 -0.18 9.16 -29.05
N GLN A 56 -0.24 8.33 -30.10
CA GLN A 56 0.06 6.90 -30.02
C GLN A 56 1.50 6.63 -29.56
N VAL A 57 2.45 7.50 -29.93
CA VAL A 57 3.86 7.38 -29.53
C VAL A 57 4.01 7.54 -28.01
N LEU A 58 3.23 8.43 -27.40
CA LEU A 58 3.22 8.62 -25.95
C LEU A 58 2.63 7.38 -25.25
N LYS A 59 1.51 6.85 -25.76
CA LYS A 59 0.88 5.63 -25.23
C LYS A 59 1.84 4.44 -25.24
N ASP A 60 2.55 4.23 -26.36
CA ASP A 60 3.55 3.16 -26.48
C ASP A 60 4.76 3.41 -25.54
N SER A 61 5.23 4.66 -25.42
CA SER A 61 6.34 5.02 -24.52
C SER A 61 5.99 4.76 -23.05
N VAL A 62 4.75 5.09 -22.65
CA VAL A 62 4.25 4.88 -21.28
C VAL A 62 4.25 3.40 -20.90
N GLN A 63 3.97 2.47 -21.83
CA GLN A 63 4.06 1.04 -21.54
C GLN A 63 5.46 0.62 -21.10
N TRP A 64 6.51 1.18 -21.71
CA TRP A 64 7.90 0.93 -21.31
C TRP A 64 8.23 1.57 -19.96
N PHE A 65 7.78 2.80 -19.71
CA PHE A 65 8.00 3.47 -18.42
C PHE A 65 7.30 2.74 -17.27
N ASN A 66 6.12 2.18 -17.55
CA ASN A 66 5.34 1.40 -16.61
C ASN A 66 6.04 0.12 -16.15
N ILE A 67 7.00 -0.43 -16.89
CA ILE A 67 7.81 -1.56 -16.41
C ILE A 67 8.50 -1.20 -15.10
N VAL A 68 9.03 0.02 -15.00
CA VAL A 68 9.72 0.50 -13.80
C VAL A 68 8.72 0.95 -12.74
N GLY A 69 7.73 1.74 -13.12
CA GLY A 69 6.71 2.25 -12.19
C GLY A 69 5.86 1.14 -11.57
N ASN A 70 5.19 0.35 -12.41
CA ASN A 70 4.35 -0.76 -11.94
C ASN A 70 5.20 -1.88 -11.35
N GLY A 71 6.41 -2.13 -11.88
CA GLY A 71 7.34 -3.09 -11.28
C GLY A 71 7.66 -2.75 -9.83
N TYR A 72 7.97 -1.48 -9.54
CA TYR A 72 8.18 -1.02 -8.17
C TYR A 72 6.94 -1.21 -7.28
N VAL A 73 5.75 -0.84 -7.78
CA VAL A 73 4.49 -1.04 -7.04
C VAL A 73 4.24 -2.52 -6.77
N GLN A 74 4.49 -3.41 -7.72
CA GLN A 74 4.36 -4.86 -7.55
C GLN A 74 5.35 -5.41 -6.51
N LEU A 75 6.59 -4.92 -6.50
CA LEU A 75 7.57 -5.28 -5.48
C LEU A 75 7.12 -4.82 -4.07
N LEU A 76 6.54 -3.62 -3.97
CA LEU A 76 5.94 -3.15 -2.71
C LEU A 76 4.74 -4.01 -2.29
N GLN A 77 3.84 -4.35 -3.22
CA GLN A 77 2.69 -5.22 -2.93
C GLN A 77 3.13 -6.61 -2.46
N MET A 78 4.20 -7.17 -3.04
CA MET A 78 4.76 -8.46 -2.64
C MET A 78 5.22 -8.47 -1.17
N ILE A 79 5.84 -7.38 -0.68
CA ILE A 79 6.36 -7.34 0.69
C ILE A 79 5.30 -7.02 1.75
N VAL A 80 4.19 -6.39 1.38
CA VAL A 80 3.16 -5.93 2.33
C VAL A 80 2.59 -7.09 3.13
N MET A 81 2.15 -8.17 2.49
CA MET A 81 1.47 -9.27 3.18
C MET A 81 2.38 -10.02 4.17
N PRO A 82 3.60 -10.46 3.80
CA PRO A 82 4.53 -11.07 4.74
C PRO A 82 4.93 -10.14 5.88
N LEU A 83 5.15 -8.86 5.57
CA LEU A 83 5.56 -7.86 6.57
C LEU A 83 4.47 -7.63 7.61
N VAL A 84 3.22 -7.46 7.17
CA VAL A 84 2.07 -7.27 8.09
C VAL A 84 1.93 -8.48 9.00
N PHE A 85 1.95 -9.69 8.44
CA PHE A 85 1.86 -10.92 9.24
C PHE A 85 2.97 -11.02 10.29
N ALA A 86 4.25 -10.93 9.85
CA ALA A 86 5.39 -11.11 10.75
C ALA A 86 5.49 -9.98 11.80
N SER A 87 5.14 -8.75 11.42
CA SER A 87 5.21 -7.59 12.32
C SER A 87 4.14 -7.65 13.41
N ILE A 88 2.89 -7.95 13.05
CA ILE A 88 1.81 -8.09 14.03
C ILE A 88 2.03 -9.30 14.92
N LEU A 89 2.44 -10.44 14.35
CA LEU A 89 2.75 -11.64 15.11
C LEU A 89 3.84 -11.37 16.16
N SER A 90 4.95 -10.75 15.76
CA SER A 90 6.04 -10.35 16.66
C SER A 90 5.58 -9.33 17.70
N ALA A 91 4.85 -8.29 17.29
CA ALA A 91 4.37 -7.26 18.21
C ALA A 91 3.47 -7.84 19.31
N VAL A 92 2.55 -8.74 18.95
CA VAL A 92 1.65 -9.39 19.93
C VAL A 92 2.40 -10.39 20.78
N ALA A 93 3.31 -11.18 20.21
CA ALA A 93 4.11 -12.17 20.94
C ALA A 93 5.08 -11.56 21.96
N ARG A 94 5.37 -10.25 21.87
CA ARG A 94 6.19 -9.49 22.84
C ARG A 94 5.38 -8.89 23.98
N LEU A 95 4.06 -8.98 23.96
CA LEU A 95 3.22 -8.49 25.05
C LEU A 95 3.33 -9.42 26.27
N HIS A 96 3.60 -8.86 27.45
CA HIS A 96 3.66 -9.64 28.70
C HIS A 96 2.31 -10.26 29.09
N ASN A 97 1.19 -9.66 28.67
CA ASN A 97 -0.14 -10.16 28.97
C ASN A 97 -1.13 -9.88 27.85
N ALA A 98 -1.91 -10.91 27.48
CA ALA A 98 -2.94 -10.81 26.43
C ALA A 98 -4.02 -9.77 26.74
N SER A 99 -4.30 -9.48 28.02
CA SER A 99 -5.25 -8.42 28.42
C SER A 99 -4.82 -7.01 27.96
N GLN A 100 -3.50 -6.77 27.86
CA GLN A 100 -2.99 -5.48 27.39
C GLN A 100 -3.33 -5.25 25.91
N LEU A 101 -3.40 -6.32 25.10
CA LEU A 101 -3.75 -6.23 23.69
C LEU A 101 -5.15 -5.62 23.49
N GLY A 102 -6.15 -6.09 24.25
CA GLY A 102 -7.53 -5.58 24.14
C GLY A 102 -7.62 -4.09 24.43
N LYS A 103 -6.93 -3.63 25.49
CA LYS A 103 -6.89 -2.19 25.84
C LYS A 103 -6.18 -1.35 24.79
N ILE A 104 -5.03 -1.82 24.29
CA ILE A 104 -4.28 -1.12 23.23
C ILE A 104 -5.14 -1.04 21.97
N SER A 105 -5.72 -2.15 21.52
CA SER A 105 -6.57 -2.20 20.33
C SER A 105 -7.77 -1.28 20.44
N PHE A 106 -8.48 -1.27 21.58
CA PHE A 106 -9.63 -0.38 21.78
C PHE A 106 -9.24 1.10 21.74
N LEU A 107 -8.15 1.48 22.42
CA LEU A 107 -7.65 2.85 22.38
C LEU A 107 -7.22 3.25 20.97
N THR A 108 -6.46 2.40 20.28
CA THR A 108 -6.01 2.67 18.91
C THR A 108 -7.17 2.80 17.93
N ILE A 109 -8.12 1.87 17.94
CA ILE A 109 -9.31 1.93 17.06
C ILE A 109 -10.13 3.18 17.37
N GLY A 110 -10.38 3.48 18.66
CA GLY A 110 -11.10 4.67 19.07
C GLY A 110 -10.42 5.95 18.59
N THR A 111 -9.10 6.06 18.76
CA THR A 111 -8.32 7.21 18.27
C THR A 111 -8.37 7.31 16.75
N LEU A 112 -8.17 6.22 16.02
CA LEU A 112 -8.18 6.22 14.54
C LEU A 112 -9.55 6.61 13.98
N LEU A 113 -10.64 6.09 14.55
CA LEU A 113 -12.00 6.46 14.16
C LEU A 113 -12.26 7.94 14.45
N PHE A 114 -11.83 8.43 15.61
CA PHE A 114 -12.00 9.82 15.99
C PHE A 114 -11.20 10.78 15.08
N THR A 115 -9.93 10.46 14.78
CA THR A 115 -9.13 11.27 13.87
C THR A 115 -9.66 11.21 12.43
N THR A 116 -10.20 10.07 12.01
CA THR A 116 -10.82 9.93 10.68
C THR A 116 -12.10 10.75 10.59
N LEU A 117 -12.91 10.77 11.64
CA LEU A 117 -14.10 11.63 11.73
C LEU A 117 -13.71 13.11 11.60
N ILE A 118 -12.69 13.56 12.34
CA ILE A 118 -12.19 14.95 12.23
C ILE A 118 -11.70 15.25 10.81
N ALA A 119 -10.90 14.35 10.22
CA ALA A 119 -10.40 14.54 8.85
C ALA A 119 -11.53 14.61 7.82
N ALA A 120 -12.56 13.77 7.95
CA ALA A 120 -13.73 13.80 7.08
C ALA A 120 -14.52 15.11 7.23
N LEU A 121 -14.73 15.58 8.46
CA LEU A 121 -15.39 16.86 8.72
C LEU A 121 -14.61 18.04 8.11
N ILE A 122 -13.27 18.06 8.25
CA ILE A 122 -12.42 19.07 7.61
C ILE A 122 -12.57 18.99 6.08
N GLY A 123 -12.54 17.79 5.50
CA GLY A 123 -12.71 17.60 4.06
C GLY A 123 -14.04 18.13 3.54
N VAL A 124 -15.14 17.81 4.23
CA VAL A 124 -16.48 18.33 3.89
C VAL A 124 -16.54 19.85 4.05
N LEU A 125 -15.98 20.40 5.12
CA LEU A 125 -15.96 21.83 5.39
C LEU A 125 -15.18 22.59 4.32
N VAL A 126 -13.97 22.14 3.97
CA VAL A 126 -13.15 22.74 2.90
C VAL A 126 -13.88 22.66 1.55
N THR A 127 -14.46 21.51 1.22
CA THR A 127 -15.21 21.33 -0.04
C THR A 127 -16.37 22.32 -0.15
N ASN A 128 -17.13 22.49 0.93
CA ASN A 128 -18.26 23.43 0.98
C ASN A 128 -17.81 24.89 0.98
N LEU A 129 -16.77 25.25 1.74
CA LEU A 129 -16.29 26.63 1.86
C LEU A 129 -15.72 27.18 0.55
N PHE A 130 -14.97 26.35 -0.19
CA PHE A 130 -14.40 26.74 -1.47
C PHE A 130 -15.36 26.50 -2.64
N GLY A 131 -16.59 26.04 -2.37
CA GLY A 131 -17.58 25.74 -3.41
C GLY A 131 -17.05 24.77 -4.46
N LEU A 132 -16.25 23.78 -4.03
CA LEU A 132 -15.65 22.79 -4.93
C LEU A 132 -16.73 21.86 -5.45
N THR A 133 -17.40 22.27 -6.51
CA THR A 133 -18.36 21.46 -7.24
C THR A 133 -17.65 20.69 -8.36
N ALA A 134 -18.27 19.59 -8.82
CA ALA A 134 -17.79 18.88 -10.00
C ALA A 134 -18.09 19.65 -11.31
N GLU A 135 -18.76 20.81 -11.23
CA GLU A 135 -19.09 21.64 -12.38
C GLU A 135 -17.83 22.31 -12.93
N GLY A 136 -17.56 22.14 -14.23
CA GLY A 136 -16.40 22.73 -14.89
C GLY A 136 -15.12 21.89 -14.88
N LEU A 137 -15.10 20.73 -14.20
CA LEU A 137 -14.13 19.69 -14.52
C LEU A 137 -14.46 19.18 -15.92
N VAL A 138 -13.59 19.46 -16.91
CA VAL A 138 -13.73 18.94 -18.28
C VAL A 138 -13.65 17.42 -18.21
N GLN A 139 -14.80 16.76 -18.05
CA GLN A 139 -14.89 15.30 -18.12
C GLN A 139 -14.63 14.88 -19.56
N GLY A 140 -13.36 14.62 -19.88
CA GLY A 140 -13.07 13.79 -21.06
C GLY A 140 -13.77 12.44 -20.91
N GLY A 141 -14.11 11.77 -22.02
CA GLY A 141 -14.85 10.49 -21.97
C GLY A 141 -14.19 9.40 -21.09
N ALA A 142 -12.88 9.48 -20.88
CA ALA A 142 -12.15 8.63 -19.93
C ALA A 142 -12.53 8.87 -18.46
N GLU A 143 -12.81 10.11 -18.07
CA GLU A 143 -13.21 10.47 -16.71
C GLU A 143 -14.64 10.02 -16.44
N THR A 144 -15.57 10.24 -17.39
CA THR A 144 -16.95 9.72 -17.30
C THR A 144 -16.98 8.18 -17.25
N ALA A 145 -16.13 7.50 -18.03
CA ALA A 145 -15.99 6.04 -17.95
C ALA A 145 -15.47 5.58 -16.58
N ARG A 146 -14.54 6.33 -15.97
CA ARG A 146 -14.08 6.06 -14.59
C ARG A 146 -15.17 6.31 -13.55
N LEU A 147 -15.97 7.37 -13.68
CA LEU A 147 -17.11 7.61 -12.78
C LEU A 147 -18.11 6.45 -12.85
N ASN A 148 -18.49 6.02 -14.06
CA ASN A 148 -19.39 4.90 -14.26
C ASN A 148 -18.80 3.58 -13.71
N ALA A 149 -17.49 3.38 -13.84
CA ALA A 149 -16.81 2.23 -13.23
C ALA A 149 -16.84 2.29 -11.70
N ILE A 150 -16.72 3.47 -11.08
CA ILE A 150 -16.82 3.62 -9.62
C ILE A 150 -18.24 3.34 -9.14
N GLU A 151 -19.24 3.92 -9.81
CA GLU A 151 -20.65 3.70 -9.47
C GLU A 151 -21.06 2.23 -9.58
N SER A 152 -20.71 1.57 -10.70
CA SER A 152 -21.05 0.16 -10.93
C SER A 152 -20.23 -0.84 -10.12
N ASN A 153 -18.93 -0.60 -9.89
CA ASN A 153 -18.05 -1.59 -9.25
C ASN A 153 -17.87 -1.39 -7.74
N TYR A 154 -18.04 -0.18 -7.22
CA TYR A 154 -17.77 0.14 -5.82
C TYR A 154 -19.04 0.49 -5.06
N VAL A 155 -19.89 1.37 -5.59
CA VAL A 155 -21.11 1.79 -4.88
C VAL A 155 -22.07 0.60 -4.74
N GLY A 156 -22.37 -0.11 -5.83
CA GLY A 156 -23.25 -1.28 -5.80
C GLY A 156 -22.74 -2.47 -4.97
N LYS A 157 -21.43 -2.64 -4.79
CA LYS A 157 -20.87 -3.72 -3.96
C LYS A 157 -20.80 -3.39 -2.47
N VAL A 158 -20.76 -2.10 -2.12
CA VAL A 158 -20.66 -1.64 -0.73
C VAL A 158 -22.05 -1.31 -0.16
N SER A 159 -23.00 -0.88 -0.99
CA SER A 159 -24.39 -0.59 -0.57
C SER A 159 -25.15 -1.83 -0.09
N ASP A 160 -24.81 -3.02 -0.61
CA ASP A 160 -25.47 -4.28 -0.23
C ASP A 160 -24.81 -4.96 0.99
N LEU A 161 -23.65 -4.48 1.45
CA LEU A 161 -22.99 -4.99 2.64
C LEU A 161 -23.54 -4.32 3.89
N SER A 162 -24.54 -4.99 4.47
CA SER A 162 -25.02 -4.70 5.81
C SER A 162 -23.87 -4.75 6.84
N VAL A 163 -23.89 -3.85 7.84
CA VAL A 163 -22.78 -3.66 8.82
C VAL A 163 -22.32 -4.98 9.47
N PRO A 164 -23.21 -5.89 9.91
CA PRO A 164 -22.83 -7.19 10.43
C PRO A 164 -22.05 -8.06 9.44
N GLN A 165 -22.42 -8.12 8.16
CA GLN A 165 -21.70 -8.93 7.18
C GLN A 165 -20.34 -8.32 6.83
N LEU A 166 -20.19 -7.00 6.92
CA LEU A 166 -18.88 -6.35 6.86
C LEU A 166 -18.00 -6.75 8.05
N VAL A 167 -18.53 -6.77 9.28
CA VAL A 167 -17.78 -7.27 10.46
C VAL A 167 -17.40 -8.74 10.31
N LEU A 168 -18.32 -9.59 9.84
CA LEU A 168 -18.04 -11.01 9.59
C LEU A 168 -16.98 -11.20 8.51
N SER A 169 -16.91 -10.32 7.52
CA SER A 169 -15.91 -10.39 6.45
C SER A 169 -14.47 -10.17 6.92
N PHE A 170 -14.28 -9.64 8.14
CA PHE A 170 -12.96 -9.50 8.76
C PHE A 170 -12.47 -10.81 9.38
N ILE A 171 -13.37 -11.69 9.80
CA ILE A 171 -12.99 -12.96 10.44
C ILE A 171 -12.45 -13.90 9.36
N PRO A 172 -11.17 -14.29 9.41
CA PRO A 172 -10.58 -15.17 8.41
C PRO A 172 -11.22 -16.55 8.45
N LYS A 173 -11.77 -17.01 7.33
CA LYS A 173 -12.18 -18.42 7.16
C LYS A 173 -10.99 -19.30 6.81
N ASN A 174 -10.05 -18.78 6.01
CA ASN A 174 -8.81 -19.45 5.61
C ASN A 174 -7.67 -18.41 5.52
N PRO A 175 -6.87 -18.25 6.59
CA PRO A 175 -5.78 -17.27 6.62
C PRO A 175 -4.74 -17.43 5.51
N PHE A 176 -4.53 -18.67 5.03
CA PHE A 176 -3.58 -18.93 3.95
C PHE A 176 -4.11 -18.46 2.60
N ALA A 177 -5.42 -18.55 2.37
CA ALA A 177 -6.05 -17.93 1.21
C ALA A 177 -6.00 -16.40 1.31
N ASP A 178 -6.18 -15.83 2.50
CA ASP A 178 -6.09 -14.38 2.68
C ASP A 178 -4.66 -13.84 2.50
N LEU A 179 -3.62 -14.64 2.77
CA LEU A 179 -2.24 -14.26 2.47
C LEU A 179 -1.98 -14.04 0.97
N THR A 180 -2.83 -14.56 0.08
CA THR A 180 -2.71 -14.27 -1.37
C THR A 180 -3.21 -12.88 -1.74
N GLY A 181 -3.89 -12.17 -0.84
CA GLY A 181 -4.43 -10.83 -1.09
C GLY A 181 -5.57 -10.79 -2.10
N ALA A 182 -6.26 -11.93 -2.33
CA ALA A 182 -7.34 -12.02 -3.32
C ALA A 182 -8.60 -11.23 -2.94
N ASN A 183 -8.82 -10.99 -1.64
CA ASN A 183 -9.98 -10.26 -1.15
C ASN A 183 -9.60 -8.85 -0.67
N PRO A 184 -10.49 -7.85 -0.81
CA PRO A 184 -10.26 -6.50 -0.27
C PRO A 184 -10.03 -6.46 1.25
N THR A 185 -10.59 -7.43 1.98
CA THR A 185 -10.48 -7.54 3.45
C THR A 185 -9.30 -8.39 3.92
N SER A 186 -8.53 -8.99 3.00
CA SER A 186 -7.48 -9.95 3.33
C SER A 186 -6.42 -9.40 4.28
N ILE A 187 -6.07 -8.11 4.18
CA ILE A 187 -5.10 -7.49 5.11
C ILE A 187 -5.62 -7.54 6.55
N ILE A 188 -6.88 -7.14 6.78
CA ILE A 188 -7.50 -7.13 8.12
C ILE A 188 -7.59 -8.56 8.65
N SER A 189 -7.99 -9.51 7.81
CA SER A 189 -8.08 -10.93 8.17
C SER A 189 -6.73 -11.52 8.57
N VAL A 190 -5.65 -11.17 7.85
CA VAL A 190 -4.26 -11.57 8.20
C VAL A 190 -3.80 -10.94 9.51
N VAL A 191 -4.12 -9.67 9.76
CA VAL A 191 -3.83 -9.01 11.05
C VAL A 191 -4.52 -9.72 12.21
N ILE A 192 -5.81 -10.04 12.07
CA ILE A 192 -6.59 -10.74 13.09
C ILE A 192 -5.99 -12.13 13.35
N PHE A 193 -5.69 -12.89 12.29
CA PHE A 193 -5.05 -14.19 12.41
C PHE A 193 -3.68 -14.12 13.11
N ALA A 194 -2.81 -13.21 12.68
CA ALA A 194 -1.49 -13.00 13.28
C ALA A 194 -1.59 -12.64 14.77
N ALA A 195 -2.58 -11.82 15.14
CA ALA A 195 -2.83 -11.46 16.53
C ALA A 195 -3.27 -12.68 17.37
N PHE A 196 -4.21 -13.50 16.87
CA PHE A 196 -4.61 -14.74 17.55
C PHE A 196 -3.44 -15.71 17.72
N LEU A 197 -2.61 -15.86 16.68
CA LEU A 197 -1.43 -16.72 16.72
C LEU A 197 -0.38 -16.19 17.72
N GLY A 198 -0.19 -14.88 17.80
CA GLY A 198 0.68 -14.25 18.81
C GLY A 198 0.17 -14.48 20.23
N VAL A 199 -1.14 -14.35 20.46
CA VAL A 199 -1.75 -14.67 21.77
C VAL A 199 -1.60 -16.16 22.11
N ALA A 200 -1.73 -17.05 21.13
CA ALA A 200 -1.50 -18.48 21.31
C ALA A 200 -0.03 -18.78 21.70
N ALA A 201 0.95 -18.09 21.11
CA ALA A 201 2.35 -18.20 21.50
C ALA A 201 2.58 -17.78 22.96
N LEU A 202 1.94 -16.70 23.42
CA LEU A 202 1.99 -16.27 24.82
C LEU A 202 1.35 -17.27 25.79
N LYS A 203 0.24 -17.92 25.39
CA LYS A 203 -0.38 -18.97 26.19
C LYS A 203 0.53 -20.20 26.27
N LEU A 204 1.11 -20.62 25.14
CA LEU A 204 2.05 -21.73 25.10
C LEU A 204 3.27 -21.49 25.98
N LEU A 205 3.78 -20.27 26.06
CA LEU A 205 4.86 -19.91 26.98
C LEU A 205 4.51 -20.13 28.45
N LYS A 206 3.24 -19.90 28.82
CA LYS A 206 2.75 -20.14 30.19
C LYS A 206 2.55 -21.62 30.47
N ASP A 207 2.10 -22.39 29.48
CA ASP A 207 1.80 -23.82 29.61
C ASP A 207 3.08 -24.69 29.53
N ASP A 208 4.02 -24.33 28.64
CA ASP A 208 5.27 -25.05 28.36
C ASP A 208 6.37 -24.05 27.96
N ALA A 209 7.10 -23.55 28.97
CA ALA A 209 8.14 -22.53 28.80
C ALA A 209 9.17 -22.86 27.70
N PRO A 210 9.81 -24.05 27.65
CA PRO A 210 10.82 -24.34 26.63
C PRO A 210 10.23 -24.40 25.21
N LYS A 211 8.98 -24.84 25.03
CA LYS A 211 8.32 -24.75 23.71
C LYS A 211 7.94 -23.32 23.35
N GLY A 212 7.42 -22.54 24.31
CA GLY A 212 7.06 -21.14 24.09
C GLY A 212 8.26 -20.27 23.69
N GLU A 213 9.40 -20.41 24.37
CA GLU A 213 10.62 -19.66 24.05
C GLU A 213 11.13 -19.96 22.63
N ARG A 214 11.05 -21.23 22.20
CA ARG A 214 11.39 -21.62 20.83
C ARG A 214 10.48 -20.95 19.80
N VAL A 215 9.18 -20.87 20.09
CA VAL A 215 8.21 -20.17 19.22
C VAL A 215 8.51 -18.68 19.17
N LEU A 216 8.79 -18.02 20.29
CA LEU A 216 9.15 -16.60 20.31
C LEU A 216 10.41 -16.32 19.50
N THR A 217 11.44 -17.16 19.65
CA THR A 217 12.68 -17.04 18.88
C THR A 217 12.42 -17.21 17.38
N ALA A 218 11.55 -18.14 16.99
CA ALA A 218 11.16 -18.34 15.59
C ALA A 218 10.41 -17.12 15.03
N ILE A 219 9.50 -16.53 15.81
CA ILE A 219 8.76 -15.31 15.43
C ILE A 219 9.72 -14.13 15.22
N ASP A 220 10.67 -13.92 16.13
CA ASP A 220 11.68 -12.87 16.01
C ASP A 220 12.59 -13.07 14.80
N THR A 221 12.96 -14.31 14.52
CA THR A 221 13.76 -14.69 13.34
C THR A 221 12.97 -14.41 12.06
N LEU A 222 11.70 -14.78 12.01
CA LEU A 222 10.81 -14.53 10.87
C LEU A 222 10.67 -13.03 10.60
N GLN A 223 10.39 -12.23 11.64
CA GLN A 223 10.29 -10.78 11.51
C GLN A 223 11.60 -10.18 10.97
N SER A 224 12.74 -10.58 11.55
CA SER A 224 14.05 -10.08 11.13
C SER A 224 14.37 -10.45 9.68
N TRP A 225 14.00 -11.66 9.26
CA TRP A 225 14.18 -12.13 7.89
C TRP A 225 13.32 -11.34 6.89
N VAL A 226 12.03 -11.14 7.20
CA VAL A 226 11.13 -10.32 6.36
C VAL A 226 11.61 -8.87 6.30
N MET A 227 12.12 -8.31 7.39
CA MET A 227 12.70 -6.96 7.38
C MET A 227 13.92 -6.85 6.46
N LYS A 228 14.71 -7.91 6.29
CA LYS A 228 15.79 -7.93 5.28
C LYS A 228 15.23 -7.91 3.86
N LEU A 229 14.17 -8.67 3.58
CA LEU A 229 13.49 -8.64 2.27
C LEU A 229 12.98 -7.23 1.95
N VAL A 230 12.34 -6.56 2.90
CA VAL A 230 11.85 -5.18 2.74
C VAL A 230 12.99 -4.22 2.41
N ARG A 231 14.15 -4.37 3.08
CA ARG A 231 15.34 -3.55 2.77
C ARG A 231 15.90 -3.79 1.37
N LEU A 232 15.82 -5.02 0.85
CA LEU A 232 16.24 -5.32 -0.53
C LEU A 232 15.34 -4.62 -1.56
N VAL A 233 14.04 -4.53 -1.29
CA VAL A 233 13.08 -3.88 -2.20
C VAL A 233 13.17 -2.35 -2.16
N MET A 234 13.50 -1.77 -1.00
CA MET A 234 13.59 -0.30 -0.85
C MET A 234 14.93 0.32 -1.28
N GLN A 235 15.95 -0.48 -1.60
CA GLN A 235 17.30 -0.02 -1.97
C GLN A 235 17.51 0.12 -3.48
#